data_AF-A0A7S1EHD0-F1
#
_entry.id   AF-A0A7S1EHD0-F1
#
_cell.length_a   1.000
_cell.length_b   1.000
_cell.length_c   1.000
_cell.angle_alpha   90.00
_cell.angle_beta   90.00
_cell.angle_gamma   90.00
#
_symmetry.space_group_name_H-M   'P 1'
#
loop_
_entity.id
_entity.type
_entity.pdbx_description
1 polymer ?
#
loop_
_entity_poly.entity_id
_entity_poly.type
_entity_poly.pdbx_seq_one_letter_code
_entity_poly.pdbx_strand_id
1 'polypeptide(L)'
;MATLKPVFAADGATTAANSSQISDGAAALLIASRAYAKQHGLKPRARFVSTAVAAADPVIQFTAVLDATRKALTESGLTPADIDLFEVNEAFGGVPLMFQQEFGIPDDRLNVNGGSVAIGHPLGSTGARMLTDLLCELERRGGRYGLQTICEASGTANTTIIERLG
;
A
#
# COMPACT_ATOMS: atom_id res chain seq x y z
N MET A 1 -7.56 20.65 11.38
CA MET A 1 -6.99 19.45 12.05
C MET A 1 -6.25 19.77 13.35
N ALA A 2 -5.45 20.85 13.43
CA ALA A 2 -4.58 21.14 14.58
C ALA A 2 -5.27 21.34 15.95
N THR A 3 -6.60 21.48 16.00
CA THR A 3 -7.38 21.69 17.24
C THR A 3 -7.92 20.39 17.85
N LEU A 4 -7.74 19.24 17.18
CA LEU A 4 -8.26 17.96 17.66
C LEU A 4 -7.41 17.40 18.80
N LYS A 5 -8.10 16.81 19.78
CA LYS A 5 -7.45 16.18 20.92
C LYS A 5 -6.78 14.86 20.51
N PRO A 6 -5.58 14.56 21.02
CA PRO A 6 -4.98 13.24 20.90
C PRO A 6 -5.88 12.14 21.48
N VAL A 7 -5.83 10.94 20.89
CA VAL A 7 -6.73 9.82 21.25
C VAL A 7 -6.04 8.79 22.15
N PHE A 8 -4.76 8.48 21.90
CA PHE A 8 -4.07 7.34 22.54
C PHE A 8 -3.15 7.73 23.70
N ALA A 9 -2.70 8.98 23.78
CA ALA A 9 -1.85 9.50 24.85
C ALA A 9 -2.10 10.98 25.07
N ALA A 10 -2.02 11.48 26.31
CA ALA A 10 -2.33 12.85 26.66
C ALA A 10 -1.42 13.89 25.97
N ASP A 11 -0.15 13.53 25.77
CA ASP A 11 0.90 14.27 25.08
C ASP A 11 1.20 13.70 23.67
N GLY A 12 0.30 12.87 23.14
CA GLY A 12 0.46 12.24 21.82
C GLY A 12 0.15 13.17 20.65
N ALA A 13 0.50 12.71 19.44
CA ALA A 13 0.21 13.41 18.18
C ALA A 13 -0.93 12.77 17.37
N THR A 14 -1.37 11.56 17.75
CA THR A 14 -2.38 10.81 17.00
C THR A 14 -3.79 11.24 17.40
N THR A 15 -4.55 11.71 16.43
CA THR A 15 -5.93 12.20 16.54
C THR A 15 -6.83 11.40 15.60
N ALA A 16 -8.13 11.53 15.76
CA ALA A 16 -9.08 10.92 14.83
C ALA A 16 -8.89 11.36 13.37
N ALA A 17 -8.36 12.57 13.12
CA ALA A 17 -8.20 13.07 11.76
C ALA A 17 -6.89 12.67 11.08
N ASN A 18 -5.90 12.17 11.82
CA ASN A 18 -4.68 11.59 11.23
C ASN A 18 -4.61 10.08 11.44
N SER A 19 -5.77 9.46 11.70
CA SER A 19 -5.96 8.01 11.76
C SER A 19 -6.93 7.61 10.66
N SER A 20 -6.84 6.38 10.17
CA SER A 20 -7.86 5.87 9.26
C SER A 20 -9.22 5.76 9.95
N GLN A 21 -10.28 5.91 9.16
CA GLN A 21 -11.64 5.81 9.65
C GLN A 21 -12.05 4.33 9.79
N ILE A 22 -12.75 3.99 10.88
CA ILE A 22 -13.48 2.73 10.96
C ILE A 22 -14.54 2.75 9.86
N SER A 23 -14.50 1.76 8.98
CA SER A 23 -15.24 1.80 7.72
C SER A 23 -15.78 0.43 7.33
N ASP A 24 -16.87 0.45 6.57
CA ASP A 24 -17.44 -0.73 5.93
C ASP A 24 -17.10 -0.72 4.44
N GLY A 25 -16.70 -1.89 3.89
CA GLY A 25 -16.37 -1.99 2.47
C GLY A 25 -15.88 -3.37 2.06
N ALA A 26 -16.01 -3.67 0.77
CA ALA A 26 -15.56 -4.89 0.14
C ALA A 26 -14.86 -4.60 -1.19
N ALA A 27 -13.88 -5.44 -1.54
CA ALA A 27 -13.17 -5.38 -2.80
C ALA A 27 -12.83 -6.81 -3.25
N ALA A 28 -12.75 -7.03 -4.56
CA ALA A 28 -12.50 -8.34 -5.14
C ALA A 28 -11.51 -8.24 -6.30
N LEU A 29 -10.65 -9.26 -6.43
CA LEU A 29 -9.66 -9.38 -7.50
C LEU A 29 -9.83 -10.75 -8.16
N LEU A 30 -9.80 -10.78 -9.49
CA LEU A 30 -9.73 -12.03 -10.25
C LEU A 30 -8.27 -12.35 -10.57
N ILE A 31 -7.74 -13.40 -9.97
CA ILE A 31 -6.35 -13.85 -10.16
C ILE A 31 -6.35 -15.18 -10.91
N ALA A 32 -5.53 -15.28 -11.94
CA ALA A 32 -5.36 -16.50 -12.71
C ALA A 32 -3.91 -16.67 -13.14
N SER A 33 -3.52 -17.91 -13.42
CA SER A 33 -2.25 -18.17 -14.11
C SER A 33 -2.31 -17.60 -15.54
N ARG A 34 -1.15 -17.22 -16.08
CA ARG A 34 -1.06 -16.77 -17.48
C ARG A 34 -1.60 -17.81 -18.46
N ALA A 35 -1.36 -19.10 -18.19
CA ALA A 35 -1.83 -20.20 -19.02
C ALA A 35 -3.37 -20.27 -19.01
N TYR A 36 -3.99 -20.19 -17.84
CA TYR A 36 -5.46 -20.21 -17.71
C TYR A 36 -6.08 -19.01 -18.42
N ALA A 37 -5.52 -17.80 -18.21
CA ALA A 37 -6.00 -16.59 -18.86
C ALA A 37 -5.94 -16.70 -20.39
N LYS A 38 -4.83 -17.22 -20.94
CA LYS A 38 -4.67 -17.45 -22.39
C LYS A 38 -5.67 -18.48 -22.92
N GLN A 39 -5.85 -19.60 -22.21
CA GLN A 39 -6.77 -20.66 -22.62
C GLN A 39 -8.23 -20.19 -22.69
N HIS A 40 -8.62 -19.27 -21.82
CA HIS A 40 -9.99 -18.77 -21.71
C HIS A 40 -10.19 -17.37 -22.32
N GLY A 41 -9.21 -16.85 -23.08
CA GLY A 41 -9.33 -15.55 -23.74
C GLY A 41 -9.43 -14.35 -22.79
N LEU A 42 -8.98 -14.49 -21.54
CA LEU A 42 -8.98 -13.41 -20.56
C LEU A 42 -7.78 -12.47 -20.79
N LYS A 43 -8.01 -11.16 -20.78
CA LYS A 43 -6.95 -10.15 -20.91
C LYS A 43 -6.46 -9.73 -19.52
N PRO A 44 -5.26 -10.15 -19.07
CA PRO A 44 -4.72 -9.71 -17.79
C PRO A 44 -4.39 -8.21 -17.83
N ARG A 45 -4.76 -7.48 -16.77
CA ARG A 45 -4.46 -6.04 -16.61
C ARG A 45 -3.08 -5.77 -16.01
N ALA A 46 -2.62 -6.68 -15.15
CA ALA A 46 -1.33 -6.61 -14.48
C ALA A 46 -0.80 -8.02 -14.17
N ARG A 47 0.46 -8.10 -13.73
CA ARG A 47 1.05 -9.29 -13.12
C ARG A 47 1.70 -8.95 -11.78
N PHE A 48 1.70 -9.92 -10.86
CA PHE A 48 2.53 -9.86 -9.66
C PHE A 48 4.00 -10.03 -10.03
N VAL A 49 4.85 -9.13 -9.54
CA VAL A 49 6.30 -9.14 -9.75
C VAL A 49 7.00 -9.78 -8.55
N SER A 50 6.69 -9.28 -7.35
CA SER A 50 7.16 -9.85 -6.08
C SER A 50 6.12 -9.62 -4.99
N THR A 51 6.19 -10.43 -3.93
CA THR A 51 5.42 -10.22 -2.71
C THR A 51 6.26 -10.69 -1.55
N ALA A 52 6.43 -9.82 -0.57
CA ALA A 52 7.25 -10.08 0.60
C ALA A 52 6.48 -9.77 1.88
N VAL A 53 6.82 -10.52 2.93
CA VAL A 53 6.36 -10.29 4.30
C VAL A 53 7.59 -10.10 5.17
N ALA A 54 7.50 -9.15 6.10
CA ALA A 54 8.48 -8.91 7.15
C ALA A 54 7.77 -8.69 8.49
N ALA A 55 8.56 -8.74 9.57
CA ALA A 55 8.10 -8.49 10.92
C ALA A 55 9.02 -7.51 11.64
N ALA A 56 8.47 -6.75 12.57
CA ALA A 56 9.15 -5.81 13.45
C ALA A 56 8.66 -5.99 14.89
N ASP A 57 9.29 -5.28 15.82
CA ASP A 57 8.83 -5.23 17.21
C ASP A 57 7.38 -4.72 17.27
N PRO A 58 6.45 -5.42 17.96
CA PRO A 58 5.05 -5.00 18.07
C PRO A 58 4.84 -3.59 18.63
N VAL A 59 5.78 -3.06 19.42
CA VAL A 59 5.74 -1.68 19.95
C VAL A 59 5.90 -0.65 18.83
N ILE A 60 6.75 -0.93 17.85
CA ILE A 60 7.01 -0.07 16.68
C ILE A 60 6.54 -0.71 15.38
N GLN A 61 5.48 -1.52 15.45
CA GLN A 61 4.99 -2.42 14.38
C GLN A 61 4.91 -1.81 12.98
N PHE A 62 4.65 -0.50 12.87
CA PHE A 62 4.54 0.19 11.59
C PHE A 62 5.85 0.21 10.79
N THR A 63 7.01 0.00 11.40
CA THR A 63 8.30 -0.06 10.69
C THR A 63 8.45 -1.33 9.84
N ALA A 64 7.64 -2.38 10.07
CA ALA A 64 7.69 -3.61 9.30
C ALA A 64 7.46 -3.38 7.78
N VAL A 65 6.72 -2.32 7.39
CA VAL A 65 6.51 -1.96 5.98
C VAL A 65 7.82 -1.62 5.25
N LEU A 66 8.81 -1.08 5.98
CA LEU A 66 10.12 -0.74 5.42
C LEU A 66 10.87 -2.01 5.03
N ASP A 67 10.93 -2.98 5.94
CA ASP A 67 11.65 -4.24 5.69
C ASP A 67 10.93 -5.11 4.66
N ALA A 68 9.60 -5.15 4.69
CA ALA A 68 8.80 -5.83 3.67
C ALA A 68 9.07 -5.21 2.28
N THR A 69 9.18 -3.89 2.21
CA THR A 69 9.47 -3.17 0.95
C THR A 69 10.88 -3.42 0.45
N ARG A 70 11.90 -3.31 1.31
CA ARG A 70 13.29 -3.63 0.94
C ARG A 70 13.40 -5.05 0.38
N LYS A 71 12.72 -6.00 1.03
CA LYS A 71 12.68 -7.40 0.60
C LYS A 71 11.98 -7.56 -0.76
N ALA A 72 10.80 -6.97 -0.95
CA ALA A 72 10.07 -7.04 -2.23
C ALA A 72 10.87 -6.42 -3.39
N LEU A 73 11.53 -5.27 -3.16
CA LEU A 73 12.40 -4.61 -4.12
C LEU A 73 13.59 -5.51 -4.48
N THR A 74 14.29 -6.04 -3.47
CA THR A 74 15.42 -6.97 -3.67
C THR A 74 15.02 -8.21 -4.47
N GLU A 75 13.91 -8.86 -4.11
CA GLU A 75 13.41 -10.07 -4.80
C GLU A 75 13.00 -9.78 -6.26
N SER A 76 12.51 -8.57 -6.54
CA SER A 76 12.13 -8.15 -7.90
C SER A 76 13.31 -7.65 -8.75
N GLY A 77 14.45 -7.34 -8.12
CA GLY A 77 15.57 -6.65 -8.78
C GLY A 77 15.25 -5.19 -9.15
N LEU A 78 14.24 -4.58 -8.54
CA LEU A 78 13.84 -3.19 -8.76
C LEU A 78 14.38 -2.27 -7.65
N THR A 79 14.42 -0.99 -7.95
CA THR A 79 14.72 0.10 -7.02
C THR A 79 13.48 0.96 -6.78
N PRO A 80 13.42 1.78 -5.72
CA PRO A 80 12.32 2.73 -5.54
C PRO A 80 12.11 3.66 -6.76
N ALA A 81 13.18 3.99 -7.50
CA ALA A 81 13.10 4.85 -8.68
C ALA A 81 12.36 4.20 -9.86
N ASP A 82 12.33 2.86 -9.92
CA ASP A 82 11.61 2.10 -10.94
C ASP A 82 10.09 2.04 -10.70
N ILE A 83 9.64 2.43 -9.50
CA ILE A 83 8.22 2.41 -9.12
C ILE A 83 7.58 3.76 -9.48
N ASP A 84 6.51 3.69 -10.26
CA ASP A 84 5.75 4.87 -10.71
C ASP A 84 4.75 5.34 -9.67
N LEU A 85 4.20 4.42 -8.87
CA LEU A 85 3.17 4.68 -7.88
C LEU A 85 3.32 3.81 -6.63
N PHE A 86 3.06 4.43 -5.48
CA PHE A 86 3.09 3.82 -4.17
C PHE A 86 1.74 3.98 -3.49
N GLU A 87 1.15 2.86 -3.08
CA GLU A 87 0.00 2.81 -2.18
C GLU A 87 0.45 2.29 -0.81
N VAL A 88 0.62 3.20 0.15
CA VAL A 88 1.02 2.86 1.52
C VAL A 88 -0.18 3.09 2.42
N ASN A 89 -0.64 2.03 3.10
CA ASN A 89 -1.85 2.13 3.89
C ASN A 89 -1.70 3.14 5.04
N GLU A 90 -2.61 4.11 5.06
CA GLU A 90 -2.62 5.18 6.04
C GLU A 90 -3.38 4.76 7.30
N ALA A 91 -2.95 3.67 7.96
CA ALA A 91 -3.51 3.29 9.26
C ALA A 91 -3.42 4.47 10.24
N PHE A 92 -2.28 5.15 10.21
CA PHE A 92 -2.04 6.46 10.80
C PHE A 92 -1.23 7.30 9.81
N GLY A 93 -1.45 8.61 9.77
CA GLY A 93 -0.80 9.52 8.82
C GLY A 93 0.73 9.57 8.94
N GLY A 94 1.29 9.19 10.10
CA GLY A 94 2.74 9.07 10.27
C GLY A 94 3.37 7.92 9.47
N VAL A 95 2.61 6.87 9.15
CA VAL A 95 3.11 5.68 8.44
C VAL A 95 3.54 6.01 7.00
N PRO A 96 2.69 6.58 6.13
CA PRO A 96 3.10 6.95 4.77
C PRO A 96 4.19 8.02 4.77
N LEU A 97 4.20 8.96 5.73
CA LEU A 97 5.25 9.98 5.82
C LEU A 97 6.62 9.40 6.17
N MET A 98 6.66 8.47 7.13
CA MET A 98 7.87 7.73 7.48
C MET A 98 8.38 6.90 6.28
N PHE A 99 7.46 6.22 5.59
CA PHE A 99 7.78 5.47 4.38
C PHE A 99 8.33 6.36 3.26
N GLN A 100 7.71 7.52 3.03
CA GLN A 100 8.10 8.49 2.02
C GLN A 100 9.52 8.99 2.25
N GLN A 101 9.84 9.33 3.50
CA GLN A 101 11.17 9.81 3.90
C GLN A 101 12.23 8.71 3.72
N GLU A 102 11.94 7.47 4.14
CA GLU A 102 12.88 6.35 4.05
C GLU A 102 13.28 6.05 2.60
N PHE A 103 12.32 6.04 1.68
CA PHE A 103 12.55 5.67 0.28
C PHE A 103 12.72 6.86 -0.68
N GLY A 104 12.68 8.10 -0.16
CA GLY A 104 12.82 9.31 -0.97
C GLY A 104 11.75 9.47 -2.05
N ILE A 105 10.49 9.16 -1.72
CA ILE A 105 9.39 9.09 -2.69
C ILE A 105 8.82 10.50 -2.97
N PRO A 106 8.73 10.93 -4.24
CA PRO A 106 8.09 12.19 -4.61
C PRO A 106 6.60 12.25 -4.23
N ASP A 107 6.12 13.44 -3.87
CA ASP A 107 4.72 13.68 -3.48
C ASP A 107 3.71 13.28 -4.57
N ASP A 108 4.10 13.33 -5.84
CA ASP A 108 3.25 12.98 -6.99
C ASP A 108 3.18 11.47 -7.30
N ARG A 109 3.76 10.64 -6.43
CA ARG A 109 3.76 9.17 -6.55
C ARG A 109 3.19 8.42 -5.35
N LEU A 110 3.04 9.05 -4.18
CA LEU A 110 2.54 8.40 -2.98
C LEU A 110 1.06 8.72 -2.74
N ASN A 111 0.21 7.68 -2.65
CA ASN A 111 -1.22 7.80 -2.32
C ASN A 111 -1.92 8.93 -3.10
N VAL A 112 -1.65 9.01 -4.41
CA VAL A 112 -1.95 10.18 -5.25
C VAL A 112 -3.44 10.51 -5.39
N ASN A 113 -4.31 9.54 -5.08
CA ASN A 113 -5.77 9.69 -5.09
C ASN A 113 -6.36 9.73 -3.66
N GLY A 114 -5.51 9.93 -2.65
CA GLY A 114 -5.86 9.85 -1.23
C GLY A 114 -5.78 8.43 -0.69
N GLY A 115 -5.42 8.30 0.60
CA GLY A 115 -5.38 7.01 1.29
C GLY A 115 -6.42 6.87 2.40
N SER A 116 -6.21 5.85 3.24
CA SER A 116 -7.19 5.36 4.21
C SER A 116 -7.60 6.38 5.30
N VAL A 117 -6.87 7.47 5.51
CA VAL A 117 -7.31 8.58 6.37
C VAL A 117 -8.52 9.29 5.75
N ALA A 118 -8.51 9.47 4.43
CA ALA A 118 -9.59 10.13 3.69
C ALA A 118 -10.73 9.16 3.32
N ILE A 119 -10.40 7.98 2.78
CA ILE A 119 -11.37 7.07 2.17
C ILE A 119 -11.77 5.88 3.06
N GLY A 120 -11.14 5.73 4.22
CA GLY A 120 -11.47 4.71 5.21
C GLY A 120 -10.66 3.42 5.13
N HIS A 121 -10.72 2.63 6.20
CA HIS A 121 -9.98 1.38 6.36
C HIS A 121 -10.88 0.20 6.78
N PRO A 122 -11.66 -0.37 5.86
CA PRO A 122 -12.28 -1.67 6.08
C PRO A 122 -11.19 -2.75 6.08
N LEU A 123 -10.77 -3.18 7.27
CA LEU A 123 -9.55 -3.99 7.51
C LEU A 123 -9.35 -5.11 6.49
N GLY A 124 -10.34 -5.97 6.31
CA GLY A 124 -10.23 -7.15 5.45
C GLY A 124 -10.22 -6.86 3.94
N SER A 125 -10.73 -5.72 3.50
CA SER A 125 -10.83 -5.39 2.07
C SER A 125 -9.81 -4.37 1.59
N THR A 126 -9.11 -3.71 2.51
CA THR A 126 -8.18 -2.61 2.19
C THR A 126 -7.07 -3.01 1.23
N GLY A 127 -6.46 -4.19 1.38
CA GLY A 127 -5.41 -4.63 0.46
C GLY A 127 -5.90 -4.89 -0.97
N ALA A 128 -7.13 -5.38 -1.13
CA ALA A 128 -7.73 -5.56 -2.45
C ALA A 128 -8.20 -4.24 -3.07
N ARG A 129 -8.71 -3.31 -2.24
CA ARG A 129 -9.04 -1.93 -2.63
C ARG A 129 -7.78 -1.21 -3.11
N MET A 130 -6.73 -1.15 -2.30
CA MET A 130 -5.47 -0.49 -2.62
C MET A 130 -4.87 -1.00 -3.93
N LEU A 131 -4.86 -2.32 -4.15
CA LEU A 131 -4.37 -2.86 -5.40
C LEU A 131 -5.20 -2.43 -6.60
N THR A 132 -6.53 -2.31 -6.42
CA THR A 132 -7.44 -1.84 -7.46
C THR A 132 -7.17 -0.38 -7.81
N ASP A 133 -7.03 0.48 -6.80
CA ASP A 133 -6.77 1.91 -6.98
C ASP A 133 -5.40 2.14 -7.62
N LEU A 134 -4.37 1.42 -7.14
CA LEU A 134 -3.02 1.43 -7.71
C LEU A 134 -3.03 1.06 -9.20
N LEU A 135 -3.69 -0.04 -9.55
CA LEU A 135 -3.75 -0.51 -10.94
C LEU A 135 -4.52 0.46 -11.85
N CYS A 136 -5.69 0.94 -11.40
CA CYS A 136 -6.48 1.91 -12.15
C CYS A 136 -5.69 3.21 -12.39
N GLU A 137 -4.92 3.66 -11.40
CA GLU A 137 -4.12 4.86 -11.52
C GLU A 137 -2.91 4.66 -12.44
N LEU A 138 -2.22 3.51 -12.36
CA LEU A 138 -1.16 3.15 -13.32
C LEU A 138 -1.70 3.16 -14.76
N GLU A 139 -2.87 2.58 -15.00
CA GLU A 139 -3.53 2.60 -16.31
C GLU A 139 -3.86 4.02 -16.77
N ARG A 140 -4.41 4.85 -15.87
CA ARG A 140 -4.80 6.23 -16.18
C ARG A 140 -3.61 7.11 -16.59
N ARG A 141 -2.44 6.93 -15.95
CA ARG A 141 -1.24 7.75 -16.21
C ARG A 141 -0.22 7.08 -17.13
N GLY A 142 -0.46 5.85 -17.58
CA GLY A 142 0.48 5.08 -18.40
C GLY A 142 1.71 4.57 -17.64
N GLY A 143 1.63 4.45 -16.31
CA GLY A 143 2.70 3.91 -15.47
C GLY A 143 2.91 2.40 -15.69
N ARG A 144 4.06 1.88 -15.28
CA ARG A 144 4.46 0.48 -15.45
C ARG A 144 4.45 -0.28 -14.13
N TYR A 145 5.19 0.18 -13.12
CA TYR A 145 5.33 -0.53 -11.86
C TYR A 145 4.62 0.19 -10.73
N GLY A 146 3.84 -0.56 -9.96
CA GLY A 146 3.22 -0.07 -8.73
C GLY A 146 3.62 -0.93 -7.55
N LEU A 147 3.73 -0.29 -6.39
CA LEU A 147 4.01 -0.95 -5.12
C LEU A 147 2.89 -0.63 -4.14
N GLN A 148 2.34 -1.65 -3.48
CA GLN A 148 1.51 -1.42 -2.29
C GLN A 148 2.13 -2.07 -1.05
N THR A 149 1.96 -1.43 0.11
CA THR A 149 2.37 -2.00 1.40
C THR A 149 1.38 -1.69 2.52
N ILE A 150 1.17 -2.68 3.39
CA ILE A 150 0.23 -2.64 4.51
C ILE A 150 0.93 -3.15 5.77
N CYS A 151 0.82 -2.38 6.86
CA CYS A 151 1.09 -2.87 8.21
C CYS A 151 -0.05 -3.74 8.73
N GLU A 152 0.29 -4.75 9.51
CA GLU A 152 -0.63 -5.72 10.09
C GLU A 152 -0.43 -5.74 11.61
N ALA A 153 -1.53 -5.89 12.34
CA ALA A 153 -1.49 -5.92 13.80
C ALA A 153 -0.55 -7.03 14.30
N SER A 154 0.16 -6.75 15.40
CA SER A 154 1.16 -7.63 16.03
C SER A 154 2.56 -7.62 15.39
N GLY A 155 2.85 -6.60 14.57
CA GLY A 155 4.22 -6.36 14.11
C GLY A 155 4.57 -7.01 12.78
N THR A 156 3.62 -7.32 11.90
CA THR A 156 3.92 -7.79 10.53
C THR A 156 3.55 -6.76 9.49
N ALA A 157 4.08 -6.92 8.29
CA ALA A 157 3.67 -6.15 7.13
C ALA A 157 3.90 -6.95 5.85
N ASN A 158 3.08 -6.70 4.85
CA ASN A 158 3.26 -7.21 3.51
C ASN A 158 3.54 -6.09 2.50
N THR A 159 4.27 -6.42 1.44
CA THR A 159 4.48 -5.56 0.28
C THR A 159 4.28 -6.37 -0.98
N THR A 160 3.54 -5.82 -1.94
CA THR A 160 3.32 -6.42 -3.25
C THR A 160 3.67 -5.43 -4.35
N ILE A 161 4.49 -5.88 -5.29
CA ILE A 161 4.81 -5.13 -6.51
C ILE A 161 4.06 -5.74 -7.69
N ILE A 162 3.41 -4.89 -8.49
CA ILE A 162 2.76 -5.28 -9.74
C ILE A 162 3.37 -4.56 -10.94
N GLU A 163 3.31 -5.21 -12.10
CA GLU A 163 3.57 -4.60 -13.41
C GLU A 163 2.27 -4.55 -14.21
N ARG A 164 1.91 -3.36 -14.68
CA ARG A 164 0.77 -3.08 -15.55
C ARG A 164 1.07 -3.62 -16.96
N LEU A 165 0.16 -4.41 -17.52
CA LEU A 165 0.34 -5.08 -18.81
C LEU A 165 -0.44 -4.35 -19.91
N GLY A 166 0.27 -3.52 -20.70
CA GLY A 166 -0.24 -2.91 -21.93
C GLY A 166 -0.07 -1.41 -21.97
#